data_AF-A0AAD5QYA8-F1
#
_entry.id   AF-A0AAD5QYA8-F1
#
_cell.length_a   1.000
_cell.length_b   1.000
_cell.length_c   1.000
_cell.angle_alpha   90.00
_cell.angle_beta   90.00
_cell.angle_gamma   90.00
#
_symmetry.space_group_name_H-M   'P 1'
#
loop_
_entity.id
_entity.type
_entity.pdbx_description
1 polymer ?
#
loop_
_entity_poly.entity_id
_entity_poly.type
_entity_poly.pdbx_seq_one_letter_code
_entity_poly.pdbx_strand_id
1 'polypeptide(L)'
;MQDTKNGIRLPDAYERLILEVLMGSQINFVRTDELENAWRIFTPILEQTKDMEPIPYKFGSRGPQEADEIMRKNGYVFSGTYKWTSPNKL
;
A
#
# COMPACT_ATOMS: atom_id res chain seq x y z
N MET A 1 -19.21 7.34 11.17
CA MET A 1 -19.85 6.65 10.04
C MET A 1 -19.13 5.32 9.92
N GLN A 2 -19.77 4.22 10.30
CA GLN A 2 -19.13 2.90 10.33
C GLN A 2 -19.52 2.16 9.05
N ASP A 3 -18.53 1.63 8.33
CA ASP A 3 -18.75 0.85 7.10
C ASP A 3 -19.29 -0.54 7.45
N THR A 4 -20.60 -0.63 7.68
CA THR A 4 -21.31 -1.89 7.84
C THR A 4 -21.56 -2.53 6.48
N LYS A 5 -20.81 -3.59 6.15
CA LYS A 5 -21.16 -4.49 5.05
C LYS A 5 -21.94 -5.68 5.61
N ASN A 6 -23.16 -5.90 5.12
CA ASN A 6 -24.05 -7.01 5.49
C ASN A 6 -24.36 -7.15 6.99
N GLY A 7 -24.42 -6.04 7.74
CA GLY A 7 -24.73 -6.06 9.18
C GLY A 7 -23.54 -6.43 10.08
N ILE A 8 -22.37 -6.69 9.50
CA ILE A 8 -21.14 -6.93 10.25
C ILE A 8 -20.36 -5.62 10.34
N ARG A 9 -20.04 -5.20 11.58
CA ARG A 9 -19.19 -4.05 11.86
C ARG A 9 -17.73 -4.46 11.71
N LEU A 10 -17.03 -3.89 10.73
CA LEU A 10 -15.58 -3.99 10.62
C LEU A 10 -14.96 -3.02 11.64
N PRO A 11 -14.15 -3.49 12.61
CA PRO A 11 -13.48 -2.60 13.55
C PRO A 11 -12.47 -1.73 12.80
N ASP A 12 -12.30 -0.49 13.27
CA ASP A 12 -11.26 0.38 12.75
C ASP A 12 -9.86 -0.16 13.09
N ALA A 13 -8.85 0.21 12.30
CA ALA A 13 -7.48 -0.21 12.51
C ALA A 13 -7.00 0.09 13.93
N TYR A 14 -7.32 1.28 14.48
CA TYR A 14 -6.89 1.65 15.82
C TYR A 14 -7.65 0.91 16.92
N GLU A 15 -8.94 0.62 16.72
CA GLU A 15 -9.71 -0.19 17.68
C GLU A 15 -9.09 -1.58 17.84
N ARG A 16 -8.65 -2.15 16.71
CA ARG A 16 -7.99 -3.46 16.71
C ARG A 16 -6.63 -3.42 17.40
N LEU A 17 -5.79 -2.44 17.07
CA LEU A 17 -4.45 -2.32 17.65
C LEU A 17 -4.49 -2.10 19.17
N ILE A 18 -5.40 -1.24 19.65
CA ILE A 18 -5.55 -1.00 21.10
C ILE A 18 -5.99 -2.27 21.82
N LEU A 19 -6.96 -3.01 21.26
CA LEU A 19 -7.39 -4.29 21.83
C LEU A 19 -6.22 -5.29 21.95
N GLU A 20 -5.34 -5.34 20.95
CA GLU A 20 -4.19 -6.25 20.95
C GLU A 20 -3.14 -5.90 22.01
N VAL A 21 -2.93 -4.60 22.27
CA VAL A 21 -2.10 -4.14 23.41
C VAL A 21 -2.67 -4.65 24.73
N LEU A 22 -3.99 -4.50 24.92
CA LEU A 22 -4.66 -4.96 26.15
C LEU A 22 -4.60 -6.48 26.32
N MET A 23 -4.62 -7.23 25.21
CA MET A 23 -4.48 -8.69 25.20
C MET A 23 -3.02 -9.17 25.29
N GLY A 24 -2.04 -8.25 25.28
CA GLY A 24 -0.62 -8.59 25.28
C GLY A 24 -0.10 -9.21 23.98
N SER A 25 -0.84 -9.07 22.86
CA SER A 25 -0.45 -9.57 21.55
C SER A 25 0.37 -8.52 20.80
N GLN A 26 1.57 -8.88 20.36
CA GLN A 26 2.48 -7.98 19.64
C GLN A 26 2.55 -8.25 18.14
N ILE A 27 1.69 -9.11 17.59
CA ILE A 27 1.80 -9.60 16.20
C ILE A 27 1.65 -8.50 15.13
N ASN A 28 0.87 -7.45 15.40
CA ASN A 28 0.64 -6.33 14.47
C ASN A 28 1.51 -5.11 14.79
N PHE A 29 2.51 -5.27 15.65
CA PHE A 29 3.46 -4.23 15.99
C PHE A 29 4.81 -4.52 15.33
N VAL A 30 5.45 -3.48 14.82
CA VAL A 30 6.75 -3.59 14.16
C VAL A 30 7.82 -3.94 15.20
N ARG A 31 8.60 -4.99 14.94
CA ARG A 31 9.74 -5.37 15.79
C ARG A 31 10.98 -4.52 15.48
N THR A 32 11.89 -4.40 16.44
CA THR A 32 13.10 -3.55 16.31
C THR A 32 13.98 -3.93 15.10
N ASP A 33 14.18 -5.22 14.85
CA ASP A 33 14.97 -5.72 13.73
C ASP A 33 14.25 -5.59 12.37
N GLU A 34 12.91 -5.69 12.35
CA GLU A 34 12.11 -5.38 11.16
C GLU A 34 12.26 -3.91 10.78
N LEU A 35 12.19 -3.02 11.77
CA LEU A 35 12.41 -1.60 11.59
C LEU A 35 13.83 -1.30 11.08
N GLU A 36 14.85 -1.92 11.68
CA GLU A 36 16.25 -1.77 11.23
C GLU A 36 16.43 -2.23 9.78
N ASN A 37 15.85 -3.37 9.39
CA ASN A 37 15.93 -3.86 8.02
C ASN A 37 15.19 -2.99 7.02
N ALA A 38 14.01 -2.46 7.38
CA ALA A 38 13.29 -1.52 6.54
C ALA A 38 14.14 -0.27 6.27
N TRP A 39 14.72 0.33 7.31
CA TRP A 39 15.63 1.47 7.16
C TRP A 39 16.87 1.10 6.35
N ARG A 40 17.49 -0.06 6.59
CA ARG A 40 18.65 -0.51 5.82
C ARG A 40 18.38 -0.56 4.31
N ILE A 41 17.18 -0.96 3.90
CA ILE A 41 16.79 -1.04 2.49
C ILE A 41 16.53 0.35 1.89
N PHE A 42 15.80 1.22 2.60
CA PHE A 42 15.34 2.49 2.02
C PHE A 42 16.28 3.68 2.23
N THR A 43 17.11 3.71 3.28
CA THR A 43 18.07 4.80 3.53
C THR A 43 18.96 5.14 2.31
N PRO A 44 19.61 4.19 1.61
CA PRO A 44 20.51 4.55 0.52
C PRO A 44 19.79 5.19 -0.68
N ILE A 45 18.54 4.80 -0.96
CA ILE A 45 17.76 5.40 -2.04
C ILE A 45 17.19 6.76 -1.64
N LEU A 46 16.80 6.94 -0.38
CA LEU A 46 16.35 8.24 0.15
C LEU A 46 17.46 9.29 0.09
N GLU A 47 18.70 8.93 0.41
CA GLU A 47 19.83 9.87 0.30
C GLU A 47 20.19 10.19 -1.16
N GLN A 48 20.10 9.20 -2.07
CA GLN A 48 20.37 9.43 -3.50
C GLN A 48 19.30 10.30 -4.19
N THR A 49 18.06 10.27 -3.69
CA THR A 49 16.92 10.97 -4.32
C THR A 49 16.69 12.37 -3.76
N LYS A 50 17.47 12.78 -2.75
CA LYS A 50 17.34 14.07 -2.06
C LYS A 50 17.48 15.28 -3.00
N ASP A 51 18.34 15.16 -4.00
CA ASP A 51 18.64 16.22 -4.98
C ASP A 51 18.01 15.96 -6.36
N MET A 52 17.11 14.96 -6.48
CA MET A 52 16.47 14.59 -7.74
C MET A 52 15.06 15.19 -7.84
N GLU A 53 14.76 15.84 -8.97
CA GLU A 53 13.40 16.32 -9.24
C GLU A 53 12.47 15.16 -9.66
N PRO A 54 11.27 15.04 -9.05
CA PRO A 54 10.32 14.00 -9.43
C PRO A 54 9.67 14.31 -10.79
N ILE A 55 9.36 13.26 -11.54
CA ILE A 55 8.68 13.38 -12.83
C ILE A 55 7.23 13.86 -12.60
N PRO A 56 6.80 14.97 -13.23
CA PRO A 56 5.45 15.50 -13.06
C PRO A 56 4.41 14.59 -13.73
N TYR A 57 3.23 14.51 -13.13
CA TYR A 57 2.09 13.79 -13.68
C TYR A 57 0.78 14.54 -13.43
N LYS A 58 -0.22 14.31 -14.27
CA LYS A 58 -1.52 14.99 -14.19
C LYS A 58 -2.31 14.50 -12.96
N PHE A 59 -2.93 15.42 -12.22
CA PHE A 59 -3.83 15.07 -11.12
C PHE A 59 -4.95 14.13 -11.58
N GLY A 60 -5.17 13.04 -10.83
CA GLY A 60 -6.12 11.98 -11.17
C GLY A 60 -5.60 10.95 -12.19
N SER A 61 -4.38 11.10 -12.71
CA SER A 61 -3.72 10.03 -13.46
C SER A 61 -3.17 8.95 -12.53
N ARG A 62 -2.72 7.82 -13.12
CA ARG A 62 -2.07 6.72 -12.40
C ARG A 62 -0.59 6.98 -12.07
N GLY A 63 -0.08 8.17 -12.36
CA GLY A 63 1.34 8.51 -12.26
C GLY A 63 2.02 8.70 -13.63
N PRO A 64 3.36 8.76 -13.65
CA PRO A 64 4.19 8.91 -14.86
C PRO A 64 4.26 7.61 -15.68
N GLN A 65 4.47 7.72 -16.99
CA GLN A 65 4.54 6.56 -17.90
C GLN A 65 5.77 5.68 -17.60
N GLU A 66 6.84 6.30 -17.12
CA GLU A 66 8.10 5.68 -16.74
C GLU A 66 7.90 4.62 -15.65
N ALA A 67 6.90 4.77 -14.77
CA ALA A 67 6.56 3.77 -13.77
C ALA A 67 6.05 2.46 -14.42
N ASP A 68 5.16 2.56 -15.42
CA ASP A 68 4.68 1.40 -16.16
C ASP A 68 5.81 0.72 -16.97
N GLU A 69 6.76 1.52 -17.48
CA GLU A 69 7.94 1.00 -18.20
C GLU A 69 8.87 0.22 -17.27
N ILE A 70 9.12 0.70 -16.05
CA ILE A 70 9.89 -0.01 -15.03
C ILE A 70 9.19 -1.34 -14.69
N MET A 71 7.87 -1.34 -14.51
CA MET A 71 7.12 -2.57 -14.24
C MET A 71 7.27 -3.59 -15.37
N ARG A 72 7.12 -3.17 -16.64
CA ARG A 72 7.30 -4.04 -17.81
C ARG A 72 8.72 -4.61 -17.91
N LYS A 73 9.74 -3.78 -17.67
CA LYS A 73 11.15 -4.22 -17.65
C LYS A 73 11.41 -5.28 -16.57
N ASN A 74 10.71 -5.20 -15.44
CA ASN A 74 10.80 -6.17 -14.34
C ASN A 74 9.85 -7.37 -14.49
N GLY A 75 9.28 -7.60 -15.68
CA GLY A 75 8.51 -8.80 -16.00
C GLY A 75 7.02 -8.73 -15.70
N TYR A 76 6.50 -7.59 -15.24
CA TYR A 76 5.06 -7.42 -15.09
C TYR A 76 4.39 -7.19 -16.44
N VAL A 77 3.41 -8.05 -16.79
CA VAL A 77 2.65 -7.96 -18.04
C VAL A 77 1.22 -7.53 -17.76
N PHE A 78 0.88 -6.31 -18.16
CA PHE A 78 -0.49 -5.82 -18.13
C PHE A 78 -1.25 -6.27 -19.39
N SER A 79 -2.27 -7.12 -19.23
CA SER A 79 -3.04 -7.66 -20.35
C SER A 79 -4.18 -6.74 -20.82
N GLY A 80 -4.77 -5.94 -19.93
CA GLY A 80 -5.93 -5.07 -20.23
C GLY A 80 -7.20 -5.80 -20.69
N THR A 81 -7.19 -7.13 -20.77
CA THR A 81 -8.30 -7.95 -21.26
C THR A 81 -9.34 -8.24 -20.19
N TYR A 82 -8.99 -8.07 -18.92
CA TYR A 82 -9.87 -8.34 -17.81
C TYR A 82 -11.01 -7.31 -17.74
N LYS A 83 -12.25 -7.81 -17.81
CA LYS A 83 -13.46 -7.03 -17.62
C LYS A 83 -14.21 -7.56 -16.42
N TRP A 84 -14.22 -6.80 -15.34
CA TRP A 84 -15.02 -7.10 -14.17
C TRP A 84 -16.37 -6.37 -14.25
N THR A 85 -17.44 -7.11 -14.02
CA THR A 85 -18.78 -6.57 -13.82
C THR A 85 -19.28 -6.99 -12.45
N SER A 86 -19.79 -6.04 -11.65
CA SER A 86 -20.41 -6.36 -10.38
C SER A 86 -21.53 -7.39 -10.58
N PRO A 87 -21.48 -8.56 -9.91
CA PRO A 87 -22.52 -9.59 -10.03
C PRO A 87 -23.90 -9.12 -9.57
N ASN A 88 -23.95 -8.09 -8.72
CA ASN A 88 -25.18 -7.52 -8.16
C ASN A 88 -25.53 -6.17 -8.81
N LYS A 89 -25.26 -6.00 -10.10
CA LYS A 89 -25.88 -4.91 -10.87
C LYS A 89 -27.37 -5.21 -11.02
N LEU A 90 -28.19 -4.57 -10.19
CA LEU A 90 -29.58 -4.27 -10.54
C LEU A 90 -29.59 -3.28 -11.70
#